data_AF-A0A381TDE8-F1
#
_entry.id   AF-A0A381TDE8-F1
#
_cell.length_a   1.000
_cell.length_b   1.000
_cell.length_c   1.000
_cell.angle_alpha   90.00
_cell.angle_beta   90.00
_cell.angle_gamma   90.00
#
_symmetry.space_group_name_H-M   'P 1'
#
loop_
_entity.id
_entity.type
_entity.pdbx_description
1 polymer ?
#
loop_
_entity_poly.entity_id
_entity_poly.type
_entity_poly.pdbx_seq_one_letter_code
_entity_poly.pdbx_strand_id
1 'polypeptide(L)'
;MVYLIFVPAISMGLIARENNIGTMETIVTLPIKTHEFVLGKYFAAVVLILLGLLATIIHFITLVKFGIKIDYGALFTGYIGLALVGSMYASIGIFASSITDNQVVAFIIGVFIVLVFFLMGFFLPLVPTNFAGIVQYISVDYHYSNISRGVIDSRNIVYFLSVIGFFLIMTVQSLESRKWS
;
A
#
# COMPACT_ATOMS: atom_id res chain seq x y z
N MET A 1 -4.15 11.86 2.44
CA MET A 1 -2.97 12.31 3.23
C MET A 1 -2.67 11.42 4.43
N VAL A 2 -3.64 11.10 5.30
CA VAL A 2 -3.40 10.22 6.48
C VAL A 2 -2.73 8.88 6.13
N TYR A 3 -3.16 8.24 5.03
CA TYR A 3 -2.61 6.96 4.55
C TYR A 3 -1.11 6.99 4.23
N LEU A 4 -0.56 8.14 3.85
CA LEU A 4 0.85 8.28 3.47
C LEU A 4 1.79 8.00 4.65
N ILE A 5 1.34 8.33 5.85
CA ILE A 5 2.11 8.18 7.08
C ILE A 5 1.64 6.91 7.82
N PHE A 6 0.33 6.71 7.90
CA PHE A 6 -0.26 5.63 8.68
C PHE A 6 0.10 4.25 8.12
N VAL A 7 0.05 4.06 6.79
CA VAL A 7 0.29 2.74 6.20
C VAL A 7 1.76 2.31 6.33
N PRO A 8 2.75 3.17 6.01
CA PRO A 8 4.14 2.85 6.32
C PRO A 8 4.38 2.58 7.81
N ALA A 9 3.75 3.35 8.71
CA ALA A 9 3.91 3.17 10.16
C ALA A 9 3.41 1.81 10.66
N ILE A 10 2.30 1.28 10.15
CA ILE A 10 1.83 -0.06 10.55
C ILE A 10 2.70 -1.17 9.96
N SER A 11 3.31 -0.95 8.80
CA SER A 11 4.12 -1.95 8.10
C SER A 11 5.60 -1.97 8.48
N MET A 12 6.12 -0.88 9.07
CA MET A 12 7.56 -0.68 9.33
C MET A 12 8.17 -1.79 10.20
N GLY A 13 7.38 -2.35 11.11
CA GLY A 13 7.81 -3.37 12.07
C GLY A 13 7.50 -4.80 11.67
N LEU A 14 6.89 -5.05 10.50
CA LEU A 14 6.43 -6.40 10.14
C LEU A 14 7.59 -7.38 9.93
N ILE A 15 8.71 -6.91 9.38
CA ILE A 15 9.91 -7.71 9.11
C ILE A 15 11.12 -7.16 9.90
N ALA A 16 11.37 -5.85 9.86
CA ALA A 16 12.50 -5.22 10.53
C ALA A 16 12.56 -5.52 12.03
N ARG A 17 11.40 -5.65 12.71
CA ARG A 17 11.35 -6.02 14.13
C ARG A 17 11.87 -7.44 14.37
N GLU A 18 11.51 -8.37 13.49
CA GLU A 18 11.91 -9.78 13.64
C GLU A 18 13.38 -9.97 13.34
N ASN A 19 13.94 -9.17 12.43
CA ASN A 19 15.39 -9.12 12.20
C ASN A 19 16.12 -8.57 13.43
N ASN A 20 15.64 -7.45 13.99
CA ASN A 20 16.30 -6.80 15.12
C ASN A 20 16.32 -7.66 16.40
N ILE A 21 15.28 -8.48 16.61
CA ILE A 21 15.16 -9.35 17.79
C ILE A 21 15.79 -10.74 17.55
N GLY A 22 16.25 -11.02 16.32
CA GLY A 22 16.85 -12.32 15.95
C GLY A 22 15.83 -13.46 15.77
N THR A 23 14.53 -13.19 15.86
CA THR A 23 13.48 -14.19 15.65
C THR A 23 13.40 -14.66 14.19
N MET A 24 13.98 -13.90 13.26
CA MET A 24 14.06 -14.30 11.85
C MET A 24 14.80 -15.64 11.68
N GLU A 25 15.85 -15.91 12.47
CA GLU A 25 16.59 -17.18 12.39
C GLU A 25 15.71 -18.38 12.77
N THR A 26 14.91 -18.24 13.83
CA THR A 26 13.93 -19.25 14.25
C THR A 26 12.90 -19.51 13.15
N ILE A 27 12.41 -18.47 12.48
CA ILE A 27 11.42 -18.61 11.41
C ILE A 27 12.01 -19.32 10.19
N VAL A 28 13.28 -19.08 9.87
CA VAL A 28 13.97 -19.76 8.75
C VAL A 28 14.16 -21.26 9.01
N THR A 29 14.21 -21.70 10.27
CA THR A 29 14.26 -23.14 10.60
C THR A 29 12.92 -23.86 10.49
N LEU A 30 11.80 -23.12 10.42
CA LEU A 30 10.49 -23.71 10.22
C LEU A 30 10.31 -24.11 8.74
N PRO A 31 9.49 -25.14 8.43
CA PRO A 31 9.23 -25.57 7.05
C PRO A 31 8.24 -24.63 6.33
N ILE A 32 8.47 -23.32 6.43
CA ILE A 32 7.63 -22.27 5.86
C ILE A 32 8.37 -21.64 4.68
N LYS A 33 7.71 -21.52 3.53
CA LYS A 33 8.33 -20.90 2.35
C LYS A 33 8.38 -19.38 2.53
N THR A 34 9.41 -18.72 2.02
CA THR A 34 9.59 -17.27 2.18
C THR A 34 8.44 -16.46 1.59
N HIS A 35 7.82 -16.90 0.48
CA HIS A 35 6.64 -16.25 -0.06
C HIS A 35 5.39 -16.40 0.83
N GLU A 36 5.20 -17.54 1.50
CA GLU A 36 4.08 -17.74 2.43
C GLU A 36 4.20 -16.81 3.64
N PHE A 37 5.42 -16.66 4.15
CA PHE A 37 5.74 -15.72 5.22
C PHE A 37 5.43 -14.27 4.84
N VAL A 38 5.92 -13.81 3.67
CA VAL A 38 5.68 -12.45 3.18
C VAL A 38 4.19 -12.19 2.92
N LEU A 39 3.50 -13.14 2.27
CA LEU A 39 2.06 -13.02 2.01
C LEU A 39 1.25 -12.98 3.32
N GLY A 40 1.60 -13.79 4.32
CA GLY A 40 0.95 -13.75 5.63
C GLY A 40 1.05 -12.38 6.30
N LYS A 41 2.25 -11.77 6.29
CA LYS A 41 2.49 -10.43 6.82
C LYS A 41 1.72 -9.36 6.03
N TYR A 42 1.70 -9.48 4.71
CA TYR A 42 0.94 -8.60 3.84
C TYR A 42 -0.57 -8.67 4.11
N PHE A 43 -1.16 -9.86 4.17
CA PHE A 43 -2.58 -10.02 4.48
C PHE A 43 -2.91 -9.52 5.88
N ALA A 44 -2.04 -9.71 6.88
CA ALA A 44 -2.23 -9.13 8.20
C ALA A 44 -2.32 -7.59 8.15
N ALA A 45 -1.43 -6.94 7.38
CA ALA A 45 -1.46 -5.50 7.18
C ALA A 45 -2.73 -5.03 6.45
N VAL A 46 -3.12 -5.73 5.37
CA VAL A 46 -4.33 -5.41 4.60
C VAL A 46 -5.59 -5.57 5.45
N VAL A 47 -5.70 -6.64 6.24
CA VAL A 47 -6.83 -6.85 7.16
C VAL A 47 -6.91 -5.71 8.18
N LEU A 48 -5.78 -5.26 8.73
CA LEU A 48 -5.75 -4.13 9.66
C LEU A 48 -6.25 -2.84 8.99
N ILE A 49 -5.86 -2.59 7.74
CA ILE A 49 -6.35 -1.45 6.94
C ILE A 49 -7.86 -1.57 6.69
N LEU A 50 -8.35 -2.75 6.32
CA LEU A 50 -9.77 -3.02 6.08
C LEU A 50 -10.60 -2.85 7.36
N LEU A 51 -10.09 -3.27 8.51
CA LEU A 51 -10.73 -3.03 9.81
C LEU A 51 -10.77 -1.54 10.15
N GLY A 52 -9.70 -0.80 9.87
CA GLY A 52 -9.67 0.66 9.99
C GLY A 52 -10.72 1.33 9.10
N LEU A 53 -10.85 0.90 7.84
CA LEU A 53 -11.89 1.36 6.93
C LEU A 53 -13.30 1.00 7.43
N LEU A 54 -13.49 -0.22 7.95
CA LEU A 54 -14.78 -0.65 8.49
C LEU A 54 -15.17 0.20 9.71
N ALA A 55 -14.23 0.56 10.57
CA ALA A 55 -14.49 1.49 11.68
C ALA A 55 -14.98 2.87 11.19
N THR A 56 -14.55 3.32 10.01
CA THR A 56 -15.03 4.58 9.43
C THR A 56 -16.45 4.52 8.87
N ILE A 57 -17.09 3.34 8.79
CA ILE A 57 -18.47 3.19 8.31
C ILE A 57 -19.49 3.95 9.18
N ILE A 58 -19.13 4.31 10.41
CA ILE A 58 -19.93 5.21 11.25
C ILE A 58 -20.22 6.54 10.54
N HIS A 59 -19.29 7.06 9.73
CA HIS A 59 -19.48 8.27 8.93
C HIS A 59 -20.47 8.07 7.79
N PHE A 60 -20.53 6.85 7.21
CA PHE A 60 -21.53 6.50 6.22
C PHE A 60 -22.94 6.56 6.81
N ILE A 61 -23.13 6.05 8.03
CA ILE A 61 -24.43 6.10 8.73
C ILE A 61 -24.87 7.56 8.97
N THR A 62 -23.95 8.44 9.37
CA THR A 62 -24.22 9.87 9.54
C THR A 62 -24.59 10.52 8.20
N LEU A 63 -23.86 10.21 7.13
CA LEU A 63 -24.15 10.72 5.79
C LEU A 63 -25.54 10.29 5.33
N VAL A 64 -25.91 9.01 5.45
CA VAL A 64 -27.24 8.51 5.03
C VAL A 64 -28.37 9.18 5.81
N LYS A 65 -28.16 9.50 7.10
CA LYS A 65 -29.19 10.14 7.94
C LYS A 65 -29.34 11.65 7.72
N PHE A 66 -28.26 12.36 7.39
CA PHE A 66 -28.24 13.83 7.34
C PHE A 66 -27.88 14.42 5.96
N GLY A 67 -27.50 13.60 5.00
CA GLY A 67 -27.05 14.01 3.66
C GLY A 67 -28.19 14.19 2.67
N ILE A 68 -28.10 15.26 1.86
CA ILE A 68 -29.03 15.55 0.76
C ILE A 68 -28.35 15.13 -0.55
N LYS A 69 -29.01 14.28 -1.36
CA LYS A 69 -28.50 13.73 -2.65
C LYS A 69 -27.14 13.01 -2.54
N ILE A 70 -27.13 11.87 -1.86
CA ILE A 70 -25.94 11.02 -1.74
C ILE A 70 -25.79 10.14 -2.97
N ASP A 71 -24.61 10.19 -3.59
CA ASP A 71 -24.20 9.21 -4.60
C ASP A 71 -23.60 7.98 -3.90
N TYR A 72 -24.42 6.95 -3.73
CA TYR A 72 -24.01 5.67 -3.14
C TYR A 72 -22.93 4.96 -3.97
N GLY A 73 -22.91 5.19 -5.29
CA GLY A 73 -21.92 4.62 -6.20
C GLY A 73 -20.54 5.21 -5.94
N ALA A 74 -20.42 6.54 -5.96
CA ALA A 74 -19.17 7.23 -5.64
C ALA A 74 -18.65 6.88 -4.24
N LEU A 75 -19.55 6.70 -3.27
CA LEU A 75 -19.17 6.34 -1.91
C LEU A 75 -18.59 4.92 -1.85
N PHE A 76 -19.29 3.91 -2.35
CA PHE A 76 -18.82 2.52 -2.31
C PHE A 76 -17.51 2.33 -3.10
N THR A 77 -17.44 2.92 -4.29
CA THR A 77 -16.22 2.90 -5.12
C THR A 77 -15.06 3.62 -4.45
N GLY A 78 -15.31 4.74 -3.74
CA GLY A 78 -14.30 5.41 -2.92
C GLY A 78 -13.70 4.53 -1.83
N TYR A 79 -14.51 3.73 -1.12
CA TYR A 79 -14.01 2.77 -0.12
C TYR A 79 -13.15 1.67 -0.75
N ILE A 80 -13.56 1.14 -1.90
CA ILE A 80 -12.75 0.17 -2.65
C ILE A 80 -11.42 0.80 -3.09
N GLY A 81 -11.45 2.04 -3.58
CA GLY A 81 -10.26 2.78 -3.97
C GLY A 81 -9.30 2.96 -2.80
N LEU A 82 -9.80 3.33 -1.62
CA LEU A 82 -8.99 3.46 -0.41
C LEU A 82 -8.39 2.12 0.04
N ALA A 83 -9.15 1.03 -0.05
CA ALA A 83 -8.64 -0.31 0.26
C ALA A 83 -7.50 -0.71 -0.70
N LEU A 84 -7.63 -0.43 -1.99
CA LEU A 84 -6.58 -0.70 -2.99
C LEU A 84 -5.33 0.15 -2.77
N VAL A 85 -5.50 1.45 -2.53
CA VAL A 85 -4.39 2.37 -2.23
C VAL A 85 -3.67 1.95 -0.94
N GLY A 86 -4.42 1.62 0.11
CA GLY A 86 -3.85 1.12 1.36
C GLY A 86 -3.08 -0.18 1.17
N SER A 87 -3.62 -1.11 0.38
CA SER A 87 -2.96 -2.38 0.05
C SER A 87 -1.65 -2.16 -0.73
N MET A 88 -1.65 -1.25 -1.71
CA MET A 88 -0.43 -0.85 -2.41
C MET A 88 0.63 -0.26 -1.46
N TYR A 89 0.25 0.68 -0.60
CA TYR A 89 1.19 1.27 0.36
C TYR A 89 1.69 0.27 1.39
N ALA A 90 0.88 -0.72 1.77
CA ALA A 90 1.30 -1.80 2.67
C ALA A 90 2.38 -2.68 2.02
N SER A 91 2.24 -3.00 0.73
CA SER A 91 3.29 -3.76 0.01
C SER A 91 4.62 -3.00 -0.05
N ILE A 92 4.56 -1.68 -0.27
CA ILE A 92 5.74 -0.81 -0.29
C ILE A 92 6.41 -0.75 1.09
N GLY A 93 5.62 -0.58 2.14
CA GLY A 93 6.16 -0.49 3.49
C GLY A 93 6.73 -1.81 4.01
N ILE A 94 6.17 -2.95 3.59
CA ILE A 94 6.74 -4.27 3.86
C ILE A 94 8.08 -4.45 3.14
N PHE A 95 8.17 -4.03 1.88
CA PHE A 95 9.44 -4.01 1.15
C PHE A 95 10.48 -3.12 1.85
N ALA A 96 10.10 -1.92 2.28
CA ALA A 96 11.00 -1.05 3.03
C ALA A 96 11.46 -1.70 4.35
N SER A 97 10.60 -2.47 5.01
CA SER A 97 10.90 -3.23 6.23
C SER A 97 11.82 -4.44 5.98
N SER A 98 11.89 -4.99 4.77
CA SER A 98 12.78 -6.14 4.47
C SER A 98 14.23 -5.74 4.21
N ILE A 99 14.47 -4.49 3.82
CA ILE A 99 15.81 -4.01 3.43
C ILE A 99 16.63 -3.56 4.65
N THR A 100 15.97 -3.23 5.77
CA THR A 100 16.60 -2.68 6.97
C THR A 100 16.17 -3.40 8.24
N ASP A 101 17.06 -3.44 9.21
CA ASP A 101 16.80 -4.07 10.52
C ASP A 101 16.28 -3.05 11.55
N ASN A 102 16.23 -1.77 11.20
CA ASN A 102 15.73 -0.71 12.07
C ASN A 102 14.35 -0.21 11.60
N GLN A 103 13.34 -0.34 12.48
CA GLN A 103 11.96 0.09 12.22
C GLN A 103 11.85 1.56 11.80
N VAL A 104 12.67 2.45 12.39
CA VAL A 104 12.64 3.88 12.07
C VAL A 104 13.14 4.12 10.65
N VAL A 105 14.19 3.42 10.25
CA VAL A 105 14.72 3.51 8.88
C VAL A 105 13.73 2.91 7.88
N ALA A 106 13.09 1.78 8.22
CA ALA A 106 12.05 1.16 7.40
C ALA A 106 10.88 2.12 7.17
N PHE A 107 10.47 2.82 8.22
CA PHE A 107 9.42 3.82 8.14
C PHE A 107 9.78 4.98 7.20
N ILE A 108 10.98 5.56 7.36
CA ILE A 108 11.43 6.69 6.53
C ILE A 108 11.47 6.29 5.05
N ILE A 109 12.03 5.11 4.74
CA ILE A 109 12.09 4.60 3.36
C ILE A 109 10.68 4.35 2.81
N GLY A 110 9.82 3.71 3.58
CA GLY A 110 8.44 3.43 3.18
C GLY A 110 7.64 4.69 2.89
N VAL A 111 7.71 5.69 3.78
CA VAL A 111 7.08 7.00 3.58
C VAL A 111 7.64 7.69 2.35
N PHE A 112 8.96 7.67 2.14
CA PHE A 112 9.59 8.30 0.99
C PHE A 112 9.09 7.71 -0.33
N ILE A 113 9.07 6.38 -0.45
CA ILE A 113 8.58 5.71 -1.67
C ILE A 113 7.10 6.02 -1.91
N VAL A 114 6.27 5.91 -0.86
CA VAL A 114 4.84 6.21 -0.94
C VAL A 114 4.59 7.68 -1.34
N LEU A 115 5.40 8.61 -0.82
CA LEU A 115 5.32 10.03 -1.12
C LEU A 115 5.71 10.33 -2.57
N VAL A 116 6.70 9.63 -3.14
CA VAL A 116 7.04 9.74 -4.56
C VAL A 116 5.83 9.36 -5.43
N PHE A 117 5.20 8.21 -5.17
CA PHE A 117 4.01 7.78 -5.91
C PHE A 117 2.83 8.76 -5.79
N PHE A 118 2.68 9.39 -4.63
CA PHE A 118 1.64 10.39 -4.39
C PHE A 118 1.92 11.71 -5.12
N LEU A 119 3.16 12.20 -5.08
CA LEU A 119 3.54 13.48 -5.69
C LEU A 119 3.62 13.43 -7.22
N MET A 120 3.71 12.26 -7.84
CA MET A 120 3.73 12.14 -9.31
C MET A 120 2.54 12.85 -9.99
N GLY A 121 1.35 12.81 -9.38
CA GLY A 121 0.18 13.53 -9.89
C GLY A 121 0.31 15.05 -9.81
N PHE A 122 0.97 15.55 -8.75
CA PHE A 122 1.18 16.98 -8.54
C PHE A 122 2.20 17.58 -9.51
N PHE A 123 3.25 16.82 -9.84
CA PHE A 123 4.28 17.26 -10.78
C PHE A 123 3.91 17.08 -12.25
N LEU A 124 2.77 16.43 -12.54
CA LEU A 124 2.33 16.16 -13.91
C LEU A 124 2.33 17.39 -14.85
N PRO A 125 1.87 18.60 -14.43
CA PRO A 125 1.88 19.79 -15.28
C PRO A 125 3.29 20.31 -15.65
N LEU A 126 4.31 19.90 -14.91
CA LEU A 126 5.71 20.29 -15.13
C LEU A 126 6.43 19.30 -16.05
N VAL A 127 5.81 18.17 -16.40
CA VAL A 127 6.40 17.12 -17.23
C VAL A 127 6.22 17.45 -18.72
N PRO A 128 7.25 17.28 -19.57
CA PRO A 128 7.12 17.43 -21.01
C PRO A 128 5.99 16.55 -21.58
N THR A 129 5.25 17.05 -22.57
CA THR A 129 4.06 16.39 -23.15
C THR A 129 4.32 14.96 -23.64
N ASN A 130 5.54 14.66 -24.12
CA ASN A 130 5.96 13.32 -24.53
C ASN A 130 5.96 12.28 -23.40
N PHE A 131 6.21 12.71 -22.15
CA PHE A 131 6.27 11.82 -20.98
C PHE A 131 5.03 11.93 -20.08
N ALA A 132 4.19 12.95 -20.28
CA ALA A 132 3.01 13.21 -19.47
C ALA A 132 2.07 11.99 -19.39
N GLY A 133 1.84 11.28 -20.50
CA GLY A 133 0.98 10.08 -20.51
C GLY A 133 1.49 8.93 -19.61
N ILE A 134 2.80 8.73 -19.57
CA ILE A 134 3.42 7.69 -18.73
C ILE A 134 3.36 8.09 -17.26
N VAL A 135 3.71 9.34 -16.95
CA VAL A 135 3.68 9.85 -15.57
C VAL A 135 2.25 9.86 -15.02
N GLN A 136 1.26 10.20 -15.85
CA GLN A 136 -0.15 10.13 -15.47
C GLN A 136 -0.59 8.70 -15.14
N TYR A 137 -0.13 7.71 -15.89
CA TYR A 137 -0.44 6.30 -15.65
C TYR A 137 0.24 5.73 -14.39
N ILE A 138 1.38 6.28 -13.96
CA ILE A 138 2.03 5.88 -12.70
C ILE A 138 1.47 6.67 -11.51
N SER A 139 0.68 7.72 -11.76
CA SER A 139 0.15 8.55 -10.69
C SER A 139 -0.98 7.83 -9.94
N VAL A 140 -0.75 7.54 -8.66
CA VAL A 140 -1.78 6.91 -7.79
C VAL A 140 -3.01 7.81 -7.66
N ASP A 141 -2.81 9.13 -7.61
CA ASP A 141 -3.90 10.11 -7.51
C ASP A 141 -4.84 10.06 -8.72
N TYR A 142 -4.32 9.84 -9.92
CA TYR A 142 -5.12 9.72 -11.14
C TYR A 142 -6.05 8.50 -11.08
N HIS A 143 -5.51 7.33 -10.74
CA HIS A 143 -6.30 6.10 -10.62
C HIS A 143 -7.29 6.17 -9.45
N TYR A 144 -6.90 6.76 -8.32
CA TYR A 144 -7.79 6.95 -7.17
C TYR A 144 -8.92 7.93 -7.47
N SER A 145 -8.65 9.06 -8.13
CA SER A 145 -9.67 10.05 -8.50
C SER A 145 -10.73 9.45 -9.43
N ASN A 146 -10.30 8.64 -10.41
CA ASN A 146 -11.22 7.92 -11.31
C ASN A 146 -12.13 6.96 -10.55
N ILE A 147 -11.57 6.17 -9.63
CA ILE A 147 -12.36 5.24 -8.80
C ILE A 147 -13.32 6.01 -7.89
N SER A 148 -12.87 7.09 -7.24
CA SER A 148 -13.69 7.85 -6.28
C SER A 148 -14.90 8.54 -6.92
N ARG A 149 -14.90 8.70 -8.25
CA ARG A 149 -16.02 9.26 -9.03
C ARG A 149 -17.03 8.19 -9.47
N GLY A 150 -16.91 6.94 -9.01
CA GLY A 150 -17.81 5.85 -9.42
C GLY A 150 -17.36 5.09 -10.67
N VAL A 151 -16.21 5.43 -11.26
CA VAL A 151 -15.71 4.77 -12.48
C VAL A 151 -14.69 3.70 -12.12
N ILE A 152 -15.16 2.46 -11.96
CA ILE A 152 -14.28 1.31 -11.82
C ILE A 152 -13.89 0.84 -13.22
N ASP A 153 -12.67 1.18 -13.62
CA ASP A 153 -12.05 0.67 -14.83
C ASP A 153 -11.07 -0.46 -14.48
N SER A 154 -11.00 -1.49 -15.33
CA SER A 154 -10.06 -2.61 -15.16
C SER A 154 -8.61 -2.12 -15.16
N ARG A 155 -8.32 -1.02 -15.87
CA ARG A 155 -7.00 -0.37 -15.89
C ARG A 155 -6.52 0.04 -14.50
N ASN A 156 -7.41 0.58 -13.67
CA ASN A 156 -7.06 1.03 -12.33
C ASN A 156 -6.73 -0.17 -11.42
N ILE A 157 -7.53 -1.23 -11.50
CA ILE A 157 -7.32 -2.45 -10.70
C ILE A 157 -6.02 -3.14 -11.10
N VAL A 158 -5.77 -3.29 -12.41
CA VAL A 158 -4.55 -3.91 -12.93
C VAL A 158 -3.32 -3.10 -12.50
N TYR A 159 -3.39 -1.77 -12.53
CA TYR A 159 -2.31 -0.92 -12.02
C TYR A 159 -1.98 -1.22 -10.56
N PHE A 160 -2.96 -1.16 -9.65
CA PHE A 160 -2.73 -1.43 -8.23
C PHE A 160 -2.19 -2.84 -7.97
N LEU A 161 -2.77 -3.86 -8.61
CA LEU A 161 -2.31 -5.25 -8.46
C LEU A 161 -0.90 -5.45 -8.99
N SER A 162 -0.53 -4.78 -10.10
CA SER A 162 0.82 -4.85 -10.66
C SER A 162 1.85 -4.28 -9.70
N VAL A 163 1.56 -3.13 -9.09
CA VAL A 163 2.47 -2.50 -8.13
C VAL A 163 2.58 -3.32 -6.85
N ILE A 164 1.46 -3.84 -6.33
CA ILE A 164 1.44 -4.76 -5.18
C ILE A 164 2.33 -5.98 -5.45
N GLY A 165 2.10 -6.66 -6.59
CA GLY A 165 2.85 -7.84 -6.98
C GLY A 165 4.35 -7.55 -7.10
N PHE A 166 4.71 -6.42 -7.73
CA PHE A 166 6.09 -5.99 -7.88
C PHE A 166 6.80 -5.83 -6.52
N PHE A 167 6.22 -5.08 -5.58
CA PHE A 167 6.85 -4.87 -4.27
C PHE A 167 6.89 -6.13 -3.40
N LEU A 168 5.88 -7.01 -3.50
CA LEU A 168 5.91 -8.29 -2.79
C LEU A 168 6.99 -9.23 -3.33
N ILE A 169 7.17 -9.32 -4.65
CA ILE A 169 8.25 -10.09 -5.27
C ILE A 169 9.62 -9.53 -4.84
N MET A 170 9.78 -8.21 -4.86
CA MET A 170 11.00 -7.55 -4.39
C MET A 170 11.28 -7.82 -2.91
N THR A 171 10.24 -7.90 -2.07
CA THR A 171 10.36 -8.28 -0.65
C THR A 171 10.88 -9.72 -0.51
N VAL A 172 10.31 -10.66 -1.26
CA VAL A 172 10.76 -12.07 -1.24
C VAL A 172 12.21 -12.18 -1.68
N GLN A 173 12.59 -11.53 -2.78
CA GLN A 173 13.99 -11.52 -3.26
C GLN A 173 14.95 -10.90 -2.24
N SER A 174 14.54 -9.80 -1.58
CA SER A 174 15.34 -9.17 -0.52
C SER A 174 15.60 -10.10 0.66
N LEU A 175 14.64 -10.96 1.01
CA LEU A 175 14.80 -11.94 2.10
C LEU A 175 15.63 -13.15 1.66
N GLU A 176 15.44 -13.64 0.43
CA GLU A 176 16.23 -14.76 -0.11
C GLU A 176 17.70 -14.39 -0.28
N SER A 177 17.99 -13.18 -0.77
CA SER A 177 19.38 -12.70 -0.89
C SER A 177 20.12 -12.64 0.44
N ARG A 178 19.42 -12.38 1.56
CA ARG A 178 20.01 -12.36 2.90
C ARG A 178 20.32 -13.76 3.43
N LYS A 179 19.64 -14.82 2.94
CA LYS A 179 19.94 -16.21 3.33
C LYS A 179 21.24 -16.73 2.73
N TRP A 180 21.75 -16.08 1.68
CA TRP A 180 22.95 -16.51 0.95
C TRP A 180 24.22 -15.72 1.33
N SER A 181 24.10 -14.69 2.17
CA SER A 181 25.21 -13.90 2.68
C SER A 181 25.53 -14.26 4.13
#